data_AF-A0A3A1U4Z3-F1
#
_entry.id   AF-A0A3A1U4Z3-F1
#
_cell.length_a   1.000
_cell.length_b   1.000
_cell.length_c   1.000
_cell.angle_alpha   90.00
_cell.angle_beta   90.00
_cell.angle_gamma   90.00
#
_symmetry.space_group_name_H-M   'P 1'
#
loop_
_entity.id
_entity.type
_entity.pdbx_description
1 polymer ?
#
loop_
_entity_poly.entity_id
_entity_poly.type
_entity_poly.pdbx_seq_one_letter_code
_entity_poly.pdbx_strand_id
1 'polypeptide(L)'
;MSPADEKLWATLAHVGNIIGPVPSLLILLILGPRSARVRDESKEALNFSVTAVIVWVALWIVGAVVDALYRATPTGLDLVFLLLGLLIGFVRFAVWAVVVVFSIIAAVRVNNGGSYRYPLSLRLIK
;
A
#
# COMPACT_ATOMS: atom_id res chain seq x y z
N MET A 1 8.62 -13.72 22.22
CA MET A 1 9.76 -13.00 21.60
C MET A 1 10.30 -12.00 22.61
N SER A 2 11.53 -11.51 22.47
CA SER A 2 11.97 -10.40 23.33
C SER A 2 11.19 -9.12 22.98
N PRO A 3 10.97 -8.18 23.91
CA PRO A 3 10.29 -6.92 23.61
C PRO A 3 10.96 -6.12 22.48
N ALA A 4 12.30 -6.20 22.38
CA ALA A 4 13.05 -5.56 21.31
C ALA A 4 12.75 -6.18 19.94
N ASP A 5 12.67 -7.52 19.86
CA ASP A 5 12.32 -8.21 18.61
C ASP A 5 10.89 -7.90 18.19
N GLU A 6 9.93 -7.87 19.13
CA GLU A 6 8.54 -7.55 18.80
C GLU A 6 8.40 -6.15 18.20
N LYS A 7 9.10 -5.18 18.80
CA LYS A 7 9.16 -3.81 18.31
C LYS A 7 9.78 -3.73 16.92
N LEU A 8 10.89 -4.44 16.69
CA LEU A 8 11.56 -4.50 15.40
C LEU A 8 10.63 -5.05 14.32
N TRP A 9 10.07 -6.24 14.53
CA TRP A 9 9.27 -6.93 13.51
C TRP A 9 7.94 -6.26 13.24
N ALA A 10 7.29 -5.71 14.26
CA ALA A 10 6.08 -4.90 14.09
C ALA A 10 6.37 -3.63 13.26
N THR A 11 7.50 -2.97 13.51
CA THR A 11 7.92 -1.79 12.72
C THR A 11 8.22 -2.18 11.27
N LEU A 12 8.95 -3.27 11.05
CA LEU A 12 9.31 -3.76 9.72
C LEU A 12 8.08 -4.18 8.89
N ALA A 13 7.00 -4.66 9.52
CA ALA A 13 5.77 -4.94 8.82
C ALA A 13 5.19 -3.68 8.13
N HIS A 14 5.25 -2.52 8.80
CA HIS A 14 4.81 -1.25 8.19
C HIS A 14 5.80 -0.72 7.15
N VAL A 15 7.10 -0.73 7.43
CA VAL A 15 8.12 -0.24 6.48
C VAL A 15 8.09 -1.07 5.18
N GLY A 16 7.96 -2.38 5.31
CA GLY A 16 7.93 -3.30 4.18
C GLY A 16 6.78 -3.05 3.21
N ASN A 17 5.68 -2.44 3.65
CA ASN A 17 4.57 -2.08 2.75
C ASN A 17 4.95 -1.11 1.63
N ILE A 18 6.06 -0.36 1.76
CA ILE A 18 6.56 0.55 0.72
C ILE A 18 6.84 -0.20 -0.59
N ILE A 19 7.23 -1.47 -0.50
CA ILE A 19 7.52 -2.35 -1.64
C ILE A 19 6.38 -3.35 -1.91
N GLY A 20 5.21 -3.19 -1.28
CA GLY A 20 4.03 -4.02 -1.47
C GLY A 20 3.69 -4.91 -0.27
N PRO A 21 2.70 -5.81 -0.41
CA PRO A 21 2.13 -6.58 0.71
C PRO A 21 2.97 -7.77 1.18
N VAL A 22 3.98 -8.16 0.40
CA VAL A 22 4.75 -9.39 0.65
C VAL A 22 5.48 -9.35 2.00
N PRO A 23 6.17 -8.27 2.41
CA PRO A 23 6.88 -8.26 3.69
C PRO A 23 5.95 -8.41 4.90
N SER A 24 4.84 -7.67 4.94
CA SER A 24 3.88 -7.76 6.06
C SER A 24 3.17 -9.12 6.08
N LEU A 25 2.90 -9.72 4.92
CA LEU A 25 2.39 -11.10 4.83
C LEU A 25 3.39 -12.12 5.39
N LEU A 26 4.66 -12.05 4.99
CA LEU A 26 5.67 -12.99 5.48
C LEU A 26 5.89 -12.85 6.99
N ILE A 27 5.96 -11.61 7.50
CA ILE A 27 6.09 -11.35 8.94
C ILE A 27 4.86 -11.89 9.68
N LEU A 28 3.64 -11.67 9.17
CA LEU A 28 2.42 -12.20 9.75
C LEU A 28 2.44 -13.73 9.84
N LEU A 29 2.80 -14.42 8.76
CA LEU A 29 2.78 -15.88 8.70
C LEU A 29 3.89 -16.53 9.54
N ILE A 30 5.10 -15.97 9.52
CA ILE A 30 6.28 -16.57 10.17
C ILE A 30 6.37 -16.19 11.65
N LEU A 31 6.08 -14.93 11.98
CA LEU A 31 6.32 -14.35 13.31
C LEU A 31 5.03 -14.00 14.06
N GLY A 32 3.90 -13.82 13.37
CA GLY A 32 2.61 -13.59 14.01
C GLY A 32 2.16 -14.66 15.01
N PRO A 33 2.45 -15.97 14.82
CA PRO A 33 2.17 -16.97 15.85
C PRO A 33 3.01 -16.80 17.14
N ARG A 34 4.14 -16.09 17.07
CA ARG A 34 5.11 -15.96 18.17
C ARG A 34 4.89 -14.72 19.04
N SER A 35 4.09 -13.75 18.57
CA SER A 35 3.79 -12.51 19.28
C SER A 35 2.46 -11.91 18.83
N ALA A 36 1.59 -11.58 19.79
CA ALA A 36 0.32 -10.90 19.52
C ALA A 36 0.55 -9.51 18.90
N ARG A 37 1.53 -8.75 19.41
CA ARG A 37 1.88 -7.43 18.86
C ARG A 37 2.30 -7.51 17.40
N VAL A 38 3.22 -8.43 17.08
CA VAL A 38 3.68 -8.61 15.69
C VAL A 38 2.52 -9.02 14.79
N ARG A 39 1.65 -9.92 15.26
CA ARG A 39 0.47 -10.35 14.52
C ARG A 39 -0.47 -9.19 14.22
N ASP A 40 -0.81 -8.38 15.21
CA ASP A 40 -1.82 -7.33 15.07
C ASP A 40 -1.31 -6.21 14.15
N GLU A 41 -0.08 -5.74 14.33
CA GLU A 41 0.53 -4.71 13.45
C GLU A 41 0.76 -5.26 12.03
N SER A 42 1.15 -6.52 11.88
CA SER A 42 1.33 -7.12 10.55
C SER A 42 0.00 -7.30 9.81
N LYS A 43 -1.09 -7.64 10.51
CA LYS A 43 -2.44 -7.70 9.91
C LYS A 43 -2.88 -6.33 9.42
N GLU A 44 -2.68 -5.30 10.25
CA GLU A 44 -3.07 -3.93 9.90
C GLU A 44 -2.24 -3.38 8.74
N ALA A 45 -0.92 -3.62 8.75
CA ALA A 45 -0.04 -3.34 7.63
C ALA A 45 -0.46 -4.09 6.36
N LEU A 46 -0.75 -5.39 6.44
CA LEU A 46 -1.13 -6.19 5.28
C LEU A 46 -2.47 -5.73 4.68
N ASN A 47 -3.47 -5.45 5.51
CA ASN A 47 -4.75 -4.91 5.08
C ASN A 47 -4.59 -3.57 4.33
N PHE A 48 -3.73 -2.69 4.83
CA PHE A 48 -3.44 -1.42 4.17
C PHE A 48 -2.74 -1.60 2.81
N SER A 49 -1.70 -2.42 2.75
CA SER A 49 -0.96 -2.65 1.50
C SER A 49 -1.82 -3.37 0.45
N VAL A 50 -2.66 -4.32 0.85
CA VAL A 50 -3.64 -4.94 -0.05
C VAL A 50 -4.65 -3.91 -0.56
N THR A 51 -5.13 -3.02 0.31
CA THR A 51 -6.01 -1.91 -0.11
C THR A 51 -5.33 -1.02 -1.15
N ALA A 52 -4.06 -0.66 -0.92
CA ALA A 52 -3.29 0.13 -1.87
C ALA A 52 -3.06 -0.59 -3.21
N VAL A 53 -2.81 -1.90 -3.19
CA VAL A 53 -2.67 -2.71 -4.40
C VAL A 53 -3.98 -2.73 -5.20
N ILE A 54 -5.14 -2.88 -4.53
CA ILE A 54 -6.45 -2.82 -5.20
C ILE A 54 -6.64 -1.48 -5.92
N VAL A 55 -6.33 -0.36 -5.24
CA VAL A 55 -6.40 0.98 -5.84
C VAL A 55 -5.44 1.12 -7.02
N TRP A 56 -4.21 0.62 -6.89
CA TRP A 56 -3.20 0.68 -7.94
C TRP A 56 -3.60 -0.13 -9.19
N VAL A 57 -4.13 -1.34 -8.99
CA VAL A 57 -4.66 -2.18 -10.07
C VAL A 57 -5.86 -1.51 -10.76
N ALA A 58 -6.77 -0.89 -10.01
CA ALA A 58 -7.87 -0.14 -10.59
C ALA A 58 -7.38 1.03 -11.47
N LEU A 59 -6.40 1.81 -11.01
CA LEU A 59 -5.77 2.87 -11.80
C LEU A 59 -5.01 2.34 -13.02
N TRP A 60 -4.43 1.14 -12.92
CA TRP A 60 -3.80 0.46 -14.05
C TRP A 60 -4.83 0.14 -15.14
N ILE A 61 -5.95 -0.49 -14.75
CA ILE A 61 -7.07 -0.82 -15.66
C ILE A 61 -7.63 0.44 -16.33
N VAL A 62 -7.90 1.50 -15.56
CA VAL A 62 -8.41 2.77 -16.11
C VAL A 62 -7.46 3.33 -17.16
N GLY A 63 -6.15 3.34 -16.90
CA GLY A 63 -5.18 3.81 -17.89
C GLY A 63 -5.11 2.92 -19.14
N ALA A 64 -5.22 1.60 -18.98
CA ALA A 64 -5.26 0.67 -20.11
C ALA A 64 -6.50 0.89 -20.99
N VAL A 65 -7.66 1.19 -20.39
CA VAL A 65 -8.89 1.53 -21.12
C VAL A 65 -8.73 2.84 -21.88
N VAL A 66 -8.21 3.89 -21.23
CA VAL A 66 -7.98 5.20 -21.89
C VAL A 66 -7.02 5.06 -23.07
N ASP A 67 -5.94 4.30 -22.91
CA ASP A 67 -4.96 4.01 -23.97
C ASP A 67 -5.56 3.18 -25.12
N ALA A 68 -6.41 2.19 -24.82
CA ALA A 68 -7.13 1.45 -25.85
C ALA A 68 -8.11 2.33 -26.64
N LEU A 69 -8.84 3.23 -25.97
CA LEU A 69 -9.75 4.19 -26.61
C LEU A 69 -8.99 5.17 -27.51
N TYR A 70 -7.84 5.67 -27.06
CA TYR A 70 -6.97 6.52 -27.90
C TYR A 70 -6.58 5.80 -29.20
N ARG A 71 -6.10 4.55 -29.11
CA ARG A 71 -5.75 3.75 -30.31
C ARG A 71 -6.92 3.48 -31.24
N ALA A 72 -8.13 3.34 -30.70
CA ALA A 72 -9.34 3.06 -31.48
C ALA A 72 -9.91 4.31 -32.18
N THR A 73 -9.51 5.52 -31.77
CA THR A 73 -10.12 6.78 -32.23
C THR A 73 -9.04 7.73 -32.78
N PRO A 74 -8.65 7.62 -34.06
CA PRO A 74 -7.71 8.56 -34.69
C PRO A 74 -8.46 9.86 -35.05
N THR A 75 -8.79 10.70 -34.05
CA THR A 75 -9.73 11.83 -34.20
C THR A 75 -9.15 13.22 -33.99
N GLY A 76 -7.83 13.39 -33.93
CA GLY A 76 -7.22 14.72 -33.71
C GLY A 76 -7.47 15.28 -32.29
N LEU A 77 -7.83 14.41 -31.34
CA LEU A 77 -7.99 14.73 -29.92
C LEU A 77 -6.71 14.43 -29.10
N ASP A 78 -5.55 14.39 -29.75
CA ASP A 78 -4.29 13.90 -29.17
C ASP A 78 -3.89 14.66 -27.89
N LEU A 79 -4.14 15.97 -27.86
CA LEU A 79 -3.87 16.80 -26.68
C LEU A 79 -4.74 16.39 -25.48
N VAL A 80 -6.00 16.02 -25.69
CA VAL A 80 -6.90 15.59 -24.61
C VAL A 80 -6.41 14.28 -24.01
N PHE A 81 -6.06 13.31 -24.84
CA PHE A 81 -5.54 12.03 -24.38
C PHE A 81 -4.18 12.16 -23.69
N LEU A 82 -3.32 13.06 -24.16
CA LEU A 82 -2.06 13.40 -23.48
C LEU A 82 -2.31 13.93 -22.07
N LEU A 83 -3.20 14.91 -21.92
CA LEU A 83 -3.52 15.50 -20.61
C LEU A 83 -4.16 14.47 -19.66
N LEU A 84 -5.03 13.60 -20.16
CA LEU A 84 -5.60 12.49 -19.39
C LEU A 84 -4.54 11.48 -18.95
N GLY A 85 -3.63 11.10 -19.85
CA GLY A 85 -2.51 10.21 -19.53
C GLY A 85 -1.60 10.78 -18.45
N LEU A 86 -1.25 12.07 -18.55
CA LEU A 86 -0.48 12.78 -17.53
C LEU A 86 -1.21 12.80 -16.19
N LEU A 87 -2.50 13.14 -16.18
CA LEU A 87 -3.32 13.14 -14.96
C LEU A 87 -3.33 11.76 -14.28
N ILE A 88 -3.55 10.69 -15.04
CA ILE A 88 -3.52 9.32 -14.51
C ILE A 88 -2.13 8.98 -13.94
N GLY A 89 -1.06 9.40 -14.62
CA GLY A 89 0.32 9.27 -14.13
C GLY A 89 0.52 9.96 -12.77
N PHE A 90 0.09 11.21 -12.65
CA PHE A 90 0.16 11.95 -11.39
C PHE A 90 -0.66 11.30 -10.27
N VAL A 91 -1.86 10.81 -10.57
CA VAL A 91 -2.70 10.12 -9.58
C VAL A 91 -2.04 8.82 -9.10
N ARG A 92 -1.45 8.02 -9.99
CA ARG A 92 -0.70 6.80 -9.60
C ARG A 92 0.48 7.13 -8.69
N PHE A 93 1.23 8.19 -9.02
CA PHE A 93 2.32 8.67 -8.18
C PHE A 93 1.84 9.14 -6.82
N ALA A 94 0.73 9.90 -6.77
CA ALA A 94 0.13 10.38 -5.52
C ALA A 94 -0.31 9.21 -4.62
N VAL A 95 -0.92 8.15 -5.18
CA VAL A 95 -1.28 6.95 -4.41
C VAL A 95 -0.05 6.29 -3.80
N TRP A 96 1.04 6.14 -4.57
CA TRP A 96 2.29 5.59 -4.04
C TRP A 96 2.88 6.49 -2.93
N ALA A 97 2.88 7.80 -3.11
CA ALA A 97 3.34 8.74 -2.09
C ALA A 97 2.53 8.63 -0.79
N VAL A 98 1.21 8.48 -0.89
CA VAL A 98 0.32 8.24 0.27
C VAL A 98 0.69 6.94 0.99
N VAL A 99 0.99 5.86 0.26
CA VAL A 99 1.45 4.59 0.85
C VAL A 99 2.74 4.78 1.63
N VAL A 100 3.71 5.50 1.04
CA VAL A 100 5.01 5.78 1.69
C VAL A 100 4.81 6.58 2.97
N VAL A 101 4.08 7.69 2.89
CA VAL A 101 3.83 8.57 4.03
C VAL A 101 3.17 7.82 5.18
N PHE A 102 2.06 7.11 4.93
CA PHE A 102 1.37 6.38 5.99
C PHE A 102 2.20 5.21 6.54
N SER A 103 2.98 4.51 5.71
CA SER A 103 3.87 3.45 6.15
C SER A 103 4.97 3.96 7.09
N ILE A 104 5.56 5.12 6.78
CA ILE A 104 6.56 5.76 7.65
C ILE A 104 5.93 6.21 8.97
N ILE A 105 4.77 6.87 8.93
CA ILE A 105 4.08 7.33 10.15
C ILE A 105 3.74 6.12 11.05
N ALA A 106 3.23 5.04 10.46
CA ALA A 106 2.92 3.81 11.19
C ALA A 106 4.17 3.21 11.82
N ALA A 107 5.25 3.06 11.04
CA ALA A 107 6.53 2.54 11.50
C ALA A 107 7.09 3.36 12.67
N VAL A 108 7.10 4.69 12.58
CA VAL A 108 7.59 5.57 13.65
C VAL A 108 6.75 5.42 14.93
N ARG A 109 5.42 5.37 14.80
CA ARG A 109 4.52 5.22 15.96
C ARG A 109 4.70 3.86 16.65
N VAL A 110 4.80 2.79 15.87
CA VAL A 110 5.01 1.42 16.39
C VAL A 110 6.39 1.26 17.00
N ASN A 111 7.41 1.88 16.41
CA ASN A 111 8.75 1.93 16.97
C ASN A 111 8.77 2.69 18.31
N ASN A 112 7.95 3.71 18.51
CA ASN A 112 7.82 4.40 19.79
C ASN A 112 6.99 3.64 20.85
N GLY A 113 6.64 2.37 20.58
CA GLY A 113 5.94 1.52 21.54
C GLY A 113 4.42 1.53 21.40
N GLY A 114 3.86 2.45 20.61
CA GLY A 114 2.43 2.51 20.32
C GLY A 114 1.97 1.46 19.29
N SER A 115 0.71 1.60 18.86
CA SER A 115 0.09 0.88 17.75
C SER A 115 -0.42 1.86 16.70
N TYR A 116 -0.50 1.46 15.44
CA TYR A 116 -1.04 2.31 14.37
C TYR A 116 -2.22 1.65 13.66
N ARG A 117 -3.27 2.43 13.37
CA ARG A 117 -4.41 1.99 12.58
C ARG A 117 -4.54 2.89 11.37
N TYR A 118 -4.46 2.32 10.17
CA TYR A 118 -4.54 3.10 8.95
C TYR A 118 -5.96 3.67 8.78
N PRO A 119 -6.07 4.95 8.39
CA PRO A 119 -7.38 5.59 8.19
C PRO A 119 -8.11 5.01 6.97
N LEU A 120 -7.36 4.60 5.94
CA LEU A 120 -7.88 4.08 4.67
C LEU A 120 -7.37 2.64 4.48
N SER A 121 -8.05 1.68 5.08
CA SER A 121 -7.68 0.25 5.01
C SER A 121 -8.92 -0.64 5.06
N LEU A 122 -9.02 -1.55 4.09
CA LEU A 122 -9.99 -2.63 4.06
C LEU A 122 -9.50 -3.76 4.97
N ARG A 123 -10.26 -4.06 6.02
CA ARG A 123 -9.92 -5.08 7.04
C ARG A 123 -10.33 -6.47 6.57
N LEU A 124 -9.65 -6.96 5.54
CA LEU A 124 -9.92 -8.25 4.90
C LEU A 124 -9.40 -9.41 5.74
N ILE A 125 -8.21 -9.26 6.32
CA ILE A 125 -7.62 -10.23 7.25
C ILE A 125 -8.04 -9.90 8.68
N LYS A 126 -8.63 -10.89 9.38
CA LYS A 126 -9.12 -10.80 10.76
C LYS A 126 -8.19 -11.49 11.75
#